data_AF-A0A2D3T1S4-F1
#
_entry.id   AF-A0A2D3T1S4-F1
#
_cell.length_a   1.000
_cell.length_b   1.000
_cell.length_c   1.000
_cell.angle_alpha   90.00
_cell.angle_beta   90.00
_cell.angle_gamma   90.00
#
_symmetry.space_group_name_H-M   'P 1'
#
loop_
_entity.id
_entity.type
_entity.pdbx_description
1 polymer ?
#
loop_
_entity_poly.entity_id
_entity_poly.type
_entity_poly.pdbx_seq_one_letter_code
_entity_poly.pdbx_strand_id
1 'polypeptide(L)'
;MIRCIEYHQYNHAVMLFSLAGTYSYFDFYRMSQGVNAHFHNRLLKNAMQLLDQEQKNIFEAHLNRILTNELSLTKICSQVKKIGMPMYIQNYMNANQVFDIDIDSTKNWENALQGYLHCRM
;
A
#
# COMPACT_ATOMS: atom_id res chain seq x y z
N MET A 1 -2.76 10.12 2.77
CA MET A 1 -3.82 9.91 1.77
C MET A 1 -5.02 10.80 2.06
N ILE A 2 -5.76 10.59 3.16
CA ILE A 2 -7.02 11.31 3.49
C ILE A 2 -6.89 12.83 3.38
N ARG A 3 -5.94 13.44 4.09
CA ARG A 3 -5.70 14.90 3.98
C ARG A 3 -5.42 15.36 2.55
N CYS A 4 -4.67 14.57 1.76
CA CYS A 4 -4.43 14.94 0.36
C CYS A 4 -5.74 14.95 -0.45
N ILE A 5 -6.69 14.07 -0.15
CA ILE A 5 -8.01 14.05 -0.79
C ILE A 5 -8.81 15.29 -0.36
N GLU A 6 -8.83 15.61 0.93
CA GLU A 6 -9.50 16.81 1.48
C GLU A 6 -8.97 18.12 0.85
N TYR A 7 -7.67 18.18 0.55
CA TYR A 7 -7.03 19.33 -0.10
C TYR A 7 -6.93 19.19 -1.64
N HIS A 8 -7.67 18.28 -2.26
CA HIS A 8 -7.71 18.06 -3.72
C HIS A 8 -6.33 17.72 -4.37
N GLN A 9 -5.37 17.28 -3.57
CA GLN A 9 -4.04 16.84 -3.98
C GLN A 9 -4.04 15.37 -4.43
N TYR A 10 -4.86 15.04 -5.43
CA TYR A 10 -5.14 13.65 -5.80
C TYR A 10 -3.93 12.84 -6.25
N ASN A 11 -2.97 13.45 -6.95
CA ASN A 11 -1.74 12.75 -7.35
C ASN A 11 -0.93 12.29 -6.12
N HIS A 12 -0.83 13.13 -5.09
CA HIS A 12 -0.18 12.78 -3.82
C HIS A 12 -1.01 11.73 -3.07
N ALA A 13 -2.34 11.82 -3.10
CA ALA A 13 -3.21 10.81 -2.51
C ALA A 13 -2.99 9.43 -3.15
N VAL A 14 -2.89 9.35 -4.47
CA VAL A 14 -2.62 8.10 -5.20
C VAL A 14 -1.24 7.55 -4.85
N MET A 15 -0.21 8.40 -4.79
CA MET A 15 1.12 7.96 -4.36
C MET A 15 1.11 7.39 -2.93
N LEU A 16 0.46 8.07 -1.99
CA LEU A 16 0.35 7.60 -0.60
C LEU A 16 -0.49 6.33 -0.47
N PHE A 17 -1.56 6.20 -1.25
CA PHE A 17 -2.34 4.97 -1.35
C PHE A 17 -1.47 3.81 -1.83
N SER A 18 -0.71 4.04 -2.89
CA SER A 18 0.16 3.04 -3.51
C SER A 18 1.22 2.56 -2.53
N LEU A 19 1.90 3.50 -1.87
CA LEU A 19 2.90 3.21 -0.85
C LEU A 19 2.32 2.45 0.35
N ALA A 20 1.20 2.92 0.92
CA ALA A 20 0.59 2.29 2.09
C ALA A 20 0.09 0.87 1.79
N GLY A 21 -0.47 0.66 0.59
CA GLY A 21 -0.88 -0.66 0.16
C GLY A 21 0.31 -1.60 -0.05
N THR A 22 1.40 -1.15 -0.69
CA THR A 22 2.63 -1.95 -0.80
C THR A 22 3.17 -2.30 0.59
N TYR A 23 3.16 -1.38 1.54
CA TYR A 23 3.61 -1.64 2.91
C TYR A 23 2.76 -2.72 3.59
N SER A 24 1.44 -2.67 3.46
CA SER A 24 0.59 -3.70 4.04
C SER A 24 0.78 -5.09 3.40
N TYR A 25 1.16 -5.16 2.11
CA TYR A 25 1.52 -6.42 1.45
C TYR A 25 2.92 -6.90 1.87
N PHE A 26 3.88 -5.99 1.99
CA PHE A 26 5.20 -6.29 2.53
C PHE A 26 5.09 -6.87 3.95
N ASP A 27 4.27 -6.23 4.78
CA ASP A 27 4.01 -6.68 6.13
C ASP A 27 3.34 -8.06 6.15
N PHE A 28 2.42 -8.35 5.22
CA PHE A 28 1.86 -9.69 5.05
C PHE A 28 2.93 -10.74 4.72
N TYR A 29 3.87 -10.44 3.80
CA TYR A 29 4.91 -11.39 3.39
C TYR A 29 5.95 -11.67 4.47
N ARG A 30 6.20 -10.75 5.42
CA ARG A 30 7.22 -10.91 6.46
C ARG A 30 6.73 -11.60 7.75
N MET A 31 5.53 -12.19 7.74
CA MET A 31 4.93 -12.79 8.94
C MET A 31 4.96 -14.31 8.87
N SER A 32 5.33 -14.96 9.98
CA SER A 32 5.67 -16.39 10.05
C SER A 32 4.45 -17.32 10.15
N GLN A 33 3.40 -17.07 9.36
CA GLN A 33 2.08 -17.73 9.36
C GLN A 33 0.99 -17.09 10.24
N GLY A 34 -0.26 -17.18 9.76
CA GLY A 34 -1.47 -16.88 10.53
C GLY A 34 -2.07 -15.48 10.36
N VAL A 35 -1.61 -14.68 9.40
CA VAL A 35 -2.27 -13.39 9.11
C VAL A 35 -3.57 -13.63 8.39
N ASN A 36 -4.63 -12.99 8.89
CA ASN A 36 -5.89 -12.91 8.18
C ASN A 36 -5.65 -12.26 6.80
N ALA A 37 -5.83 -13.02 5.72
CA ALA A 37 -5.68 -12.57 4.33
C ALA A 37 -6.47 -11.29 4.02
N HIS A 38 -7.41 -10.88 4.89
CA HIS A 38 -8.20 -9.67 4.79
C HIS A 38 -7.63 -8.46 5.55
N PHE A 39 -6.42 -8.53 6.12
CA PHE A 39 -5.82 -7.42 6.88
C PHE A 39 -5.69 -6.15 6.03
N HIS A 40 -5.11 -6.25 4.82
CA HIS A 40 -5.03 -5.14 3.87
C HIS A 40 -6.41 -4.51 3.62
N ASN A 41 -7.40 -5.34 3.29
CA ASN A 41 -8.77 -4.90 3.01
C ASN A 41 -9.40 -4.17 4.22
N ARG A 42 -9.09 -4.61 5.44
CA ARG A 42 -9.56 -3.95 6.67
C ARG A 42 -8.92 -2.57 6.84
N LEU A 43 -7.61 -2.45 6.70
CA LEU A 43 -6.93 -1.16 6.76
C LEU A 43 -7.46 -0.19 5.71
N LEU A 44 -7.58 -0.67 4.47
CA LEU A 44 -8.10 0.13 3.37
C LEU A 44 -9.53 0.57 3.66
N LYS A 45 -10.41 -0.34 4.06
CA LYS A 45 -11.80 -0.01 4.43
C LYS A 45 -11.85 1.04 5.53
N ASN A 46 -11.08 0.88 6.60
CA ASN A 46 -11.05 1.84 7.70
C ASN A 46 -10.58 3.23 7.24
N ALA A 47 -9.57 3.30 6.37
CA ALA A 47 -9.12 4.56 5.81
C ALA A 47 -10.21 5.19 4.92
N MET A 48 -10.81 4.41 4.02
CA MET A 48 -11.84 4.90 3.09
C MET A 48 -13.14 5.31 3.80
N GLN A 49 -13.45 4.77 4.99
CA GLN A 49 -14.59 5.19 5.80
C GLN A 49 -14.49 6.65 6.29
N LEU A 50 -13.31 7.24 6.29
CA LEU A 50 -13.09 8.65 6.66
C LEU A 50 -13.49 9.63 5.54
N LEU A 51 -13.79 9.14 4.35
CA LEU A 51 -14.20 9.94 3.20
C LEU A 51 -15.72 9.85 2.99
N ASP A 52 -16.32 10.95 2.56
CA ASP A 52 -17.68 10.93 2.04
C ASP A 52 -17.77 10.23 0.66
N GLN A 53 -18.98 10.08 0.13
CA GLN A 53 -19.17 9.37 -1.14
C GLN A 53 -18.63 10.13 -2.35
N GLU A 54 -18.69 11.45 -2.35
CA GLU A 54 -18.18 12.28 -3.45
C GLU A 54 -16.66 12.19 -3.51
N GLN A 55 -15.99 12.35 -2.36
CA GLN A 55 -14.55 12.20 -2.21
C GLN A 55 -14.07 10.81 -2.66
N LYS A 56 -14.80 9.74 -2.30
CA LYS A 56 -14.49 8.37 -2.76
C LYS A 56 -14.54 8.26 -4.28
N ASN A 57 -15.63 8.73 -4.89
CA ASN A 57 -15.83 8.63 -6.34
C ASN A 57 -14.74 9.39 -7.11
N ILE A 58 -14.44 10.63 -6.67
CA ILE A 58 -13.39 11.44 -7.31
C ILE A 58 -12.03 10.77 -7.13
N PHE A 59 -11.72 10.32 -5.91
CA PHE A 59 -10.44 9.66 -5.65
C PHE A 59 -10.29 8.37 -6.47
N GLU A 60 -11.31 7.51 -6.55
CA GLU A 60 -11.31 6.31 -7.38
C GLU A 60 -11.08 6.62 -8.86
N ALA A 61 -11.71 7.67 -9.40
CA ALA A 61 -11.48 8.09 -10.78
C ALA A 61 -10.00 8.48 -11.01
N HIS A 62 -9.38 9.21 -10.07
CA HIS A 62 -7.96 9.55 -10.14
C HIS A 62 -7.06 8.32 -9.98
N LEU A 63 -7.41 7.41 -9.09
CA LEU A 63 -6.71 6.15 -8.83
C LEU A 63 -6.67 5.31 -10.11
N ASN A 64 -7.83 5.07 -10.72
CA ASN A 64 -7.98 4.30 -11.95
C ASN A 64 -7.21 4.96 -13.10
N ARG A 65 -7.36 6.27 -13.29
CA ARG A 65 -6.66 7.00 -14.35
C ARG A 65 -5.14 6.89 -14.25
N ILE A 66 -4.58 6.93 -13.04
CA ILE A 66 -3.13 6.90 -12.83
C ILE A 66 -2.59 5.47 -12.87
N LEU A 67 -3.21 4.54 -12.16
CA LEU A 67 -2.66 3.18 -12.01
C LEU A 67 -2.93 2.28 -13.21
N THR A 68 -3.95 2.55 -14.04
CA THR A 68 -4.16 1.79 -15.29
C THR A 68 -3.36 2.33 -16.47
N ASN A 69 -2.79 3.53 -16.35
CA ASN A 69 -1.92 4.10 -17.37
C ASN A 69 -0.47 3.65 -17.14
N GLU A 70 0.09 2.89 -18.08
CA GLU A 70 1.42 2.27 -17.96
C GLU A 70 2.55 3.27 -17.63
N LEU A 71 2.57 4.43 -18.30
CA LEU A 71 3.57 5.46 -18.06
C LEU A 71 3.47 6.06 -16.65
N SER A 72 2.25 6.29 -16.19
CA SER A 72 1.99 6.86 -14.86
C SER A 72 2.24 5.83 -13.76
N LEU A 73 1.82 4.58 -13.95
CA LEU A 73 2.13 3.46 -13.07
C LEU A 73 3.65 3.27 -12.93
N THR A 74 4.40 3.32 -14.04
CA THR A 74 5.87 3.22 -14.01
C THR A 74 6.49 4.31 -13.13
N LYS A 75 5.97 5.54 -13.18
CA LYS A 75 6.43 6.63 -12.31
C LYS A 75 6.12 6.37 -10.84
N ILE A 76 4.90 5.92 -10.52
CA ILE A 76 4.53 5.53 -9.15
C ILE A 76 5.42 4.41 -8.64
N CYS A 77 5.61 3.34 -9.42
CA CYS A 77 6.50 2.24 -9.09
C CYS A 77 7.95 2.72 -8.83
N SER A 78 8.49 3.60 -9.67
CA SER A 78 9.81 4.19 -9.46
C SER A 78 9.89 4.98 -8.16
N GLN A 79 8.87 5.78 -7.84
CA GLN A 79 8.81 6.54 -6.59
C GLN A 79 8.73 5.64 -5.36
N VAL A 80 7.88 4.61 -5.38
CA VAL A 80 7.74 3.65 -4.28
C VAL A 80 9.04 2.86 -4.09
N LYS A 81 9.65 2.38 -5.18
CA LYS A 81 10.98 1.73 -5.14
C LYS A 81 12.05 2.64 -4.53
N LYS A 82 12.05 3.93 -4.88
CA LYS A 82 13.01 4.92 -4.34
C LYS A 82 12.82 5.20 -2.85
N ILE A 83 11.57 5.22 -2.36
CA ILE A 83 11.28 5.36 -0.92
C ILE A 83 11.76 4.10 -0.17
N GLY A 84 11.52 2.93 -0.74
CA GLY A 84 11.98 1.66 -0.19
C GLY A 84 11.06 1.07 0.88
N MET A 85 11.45 -0.12 1.33
CA MET A 85 10.73 -0.89 2.35
C MET A 85 10.75 -0.17 3.70
N PRO A 86 9.71 -0.36 4.53
CA PRO A 86 9.66 0.27 5.84
C PRO A 86 10.65 -0.37 6.82
N MET A 87 11.26 0.46 7.67
CA MET A 87 12.19 0.00 8.74
C MET A 87 11.52 -0.16 10.11
N TYR A 88 10.20 0.03 10.21
CA TYR A 88 9.49 -0.11 11.49
C TYR A 88 9.22 -1.59 11.85
N ILE A 89 8.96 -1.80 13.14
CA ILE A 89 8.31 -3.01 13.67
C ILE A 89 6.82 -2.68 13.81
N GLN A 90 5.93 -3.48 13.20
CA GLN A 90 4.51 -3.21 13.28
C GLN A 90 3.91 -3.61 14.62
N ASN A 91 3.19 -2.68 15.23
CA ASN A 91 2.43 -2.90 16.47
C ASN A 91 0.91 -2.92 16.25
N TYR A 92 0.44 -2.64 15.03
CA TYR A 92 -0.99 -2.60 14.69
C TYR A 92 -1.55 -3.95 14.23
N MET A 93 -0.68 -4.93 13.95
CA MET A 93 -1.06 -6.32 13.73
C MET A 93 -0.89 -7.05 15.06
N ASN A 94 -1.89 -7.83 15.48
CA ASN A 94 -2.04 -8.38 16.84
C ASN A 94 -0.73 -8.82 17.51
N ALA A 95 -0.57 -8.47 18.79
CA ALA A 95 0.64 -8.60 19.60
C ALA A 95 1.22 -10.02 19.80
N ASN A 96 0.58 -11.09 19.32
CA ASN A 96 1.01 -12.48 19.51
C ASN A 96 1.62 -13.12 18.26
N GLN A 97 1.94 -12.33 17.22
CA GLN A 97 2.50 -12.87 15.98
C GLN A 97 4.03 -12.92 16.05
N VAL A 98 4.56 -14.10 15.71
CA VAL A 98 6.00 -14.33 15.57
C VAL A 98 6.42 -13.75 14.22
N PHE A 99 7.44 -12.91 14.25
CA PHE A 99 8.14 -12.47 13.03
C PHE A 99 9.29 -13.42 12.82
N ASP A 100 9.39 -13.98 11.61
CA ASP A 100 10.53 -14.83 11.28
C ASP A 100 11.71 -13.91 10.94
N ILE A 101 12.74 -14.04 11.77
CA ILE A 101 13.93 -13.18 11.79
C ILE A 101 14.86 -13.54 10.61
N ASP A 102 14.65 -14.72 9.99
CA ASP A 102 15.41 -15.24 8.84
C ASP A 102 14.78 -14.86 7.48
N ILE A 103 13.81 -13.94 7.46
CA ILE A 103 13.09 -13.53 6.26
C ILE A 103 13.93 -12.60 5.37
N ASP A 104 14.09 -13.00 4.11
CA ASP A 104 14.63 -12.16 3.03
C ASP A 104 13.70 -10.96 2.77
N SER A 105 14.00 -9.86 3.45
CA SER A 105 13.22 -8.62 3.38
C SER A 105 13.27 -7.98 2.00
N THR A 106 14.36 -8.17 1.24
CA THR A 106 14.47 -7.69 -0.14
C THR A 106 13.47 -8.42 -1.03
N LYS A 107 13.44 -9.75 -0.96
CA LYS A 107 12.49 -10.56 -1.71
C LYS A 107 11.04 -10.26 -1.34
N ASN A 108 10.76 -10.06 -0.05
CA ASN A 108 9.40 -9.67 0.39
C ASN A 108 8.98 -8.29 -0.11
N TRP A 109 9.93 -7.35 -0.19
CA TRP A 109 9.68 -6.04 -0.76
C TRP A 109 9.35 -6.12 -2.26
N GLU A 110 10.11 -6.91 -3.00
CA GLU A 110 9.86 -7.20 -4.41
C GLU A 110 8.50 -7.88 -4.63
N ASN A 111 8.17 -8.87 -3.81
CA ASN A 111 6.87 -9.54 -3.82
C ASN A 111 5.72 -8.56 -3.55
N ALA A 112 5.90 -7.61 -2.64
CA ALA A 112 4.89 -6.59 -2.36
C ALA A 112 4.69 -5.63 -3.54
N LEU A 113 5.78 -5.19 -4.17
CA LEU A 113 5.73 -4.32 -5.36
C LEU A 113 5.03 -4.99 -6.54
N GLN A 114 5.32 -6.26 -6.79
CA GLN A 114 4.70 -7.04 -7.87
C GLN A 114 3.27 -7.47 -7.54
N GLY A 115 3.03 -7.91 -6.30
CA GLY A 115 1.75 -8.48 -5.88
C GLY A 115 0.66 -7.44 -5.67
N TYR A 116 1.00 -6.22 -5.24
CA TYR A 116 0.03 -5.16 -5.00
C TYR A 116 -0.05 -4.15 -6.14
N LEU A 117 1.08 -3.56 -6.54
CA LEU A 117 1.11 -2.51 -7.57
C LEU A 117 1.34 -3.05 -8.98
N HIS A 118 1.61 -4.35 -9.13
CA HIS A 118 1.99 -4.95 -10.41
C HIS A 118 3.17 -4.24 -11.09
N CYS A 119 4.11 -3.74 -10.27
CA CYS A 119 5.30 -3.09 -10.79
C CYS A 119 6.16 -4.10 -11.57
N ARG A 120 6.54 -3.74 -12.81
CA ARG A 120 7.57 -4.48 -13.53
C ARG A 120 8.92 -4.30 -12.83
N MET A 121 9.66 -5.39 -12.70
CA MET A 121 10.95 -5.44 -12.02
C MET A 121 12.06 -4.99 -12.94
#